data_AF-A0A0T9F2H7-F1
#
_entry.id   AF-A0A0T9F2H7-F1
#
_cell.length_a   1.000
_cell.length_b   1.000
_cell.length_c   1.000
_cell.angle_alpha   90.00
_cell.angle_beta   90.00
_cell.angle_gamma   90.00
#
_symmetry.space_group_name_H-M   'P 1'
#
loop_
_entity.id
_entity.type
_entity.pdbx_description
1 polymer ?
#
loop_
_entity_poly.entity_id
_entity_poly.type
_entity_poly.pdbx_seq_one_letter_code
_entity_poly.pdbx_strand_id
1 'polypeptide(L)'
;MAELLAANPGRRGLITANGGYLTKHSFGVYGTEPPSEFRWEDMQPAVDREPTGDGLVEWEGIGTVEAWTTPVNRDGQPEKAFLAVRTPDGSRSLAVITDPASVQATVREDIAGVKVAVAPDGTATLR
;
A
#
# COMPACT_ATOMS: atom_id res chain seq x y z
N MET A 1 9.43 17.20 -20.99
CA MET A 1 8.26 16.78 -21.80
C MET A 1 7.90 17.82 -22.85
N ALA A 2 7.68 19.10 -22.48
CA ALA A 2 7.31 20.16 -23.42
C ALA A 2 8.26 20.27 -24.63
N GLU A 3 9.58 20.34 -24.41
CA GLU A 3 10.57 20.40 -25.50
C GLU A 3 10.53 19.19 -26.44
N LEU A 4 10.34 17.99 -25.90
CA LEU A 4 10.25 16.76 -26.69
C LEU A 4 9.02 16.76 -27.61
N LEU A 5 7.88 17.24 -27.12
CA LEU A 5 6.65 17.35 -27.90
C LEU A 5 6.74 18.46 -28.95
N ALA A 6 7.37 19.60 -28.62
CA ALA A 6 7.63 20.66 -29.58
C ALA A 6 8.51 20.17 -30.74
N ALA A 7 9.51 19.35 -30.46
CA ALA A 7 10.39 18.74 -31.47
C ALA A 7 9.72 17.59 -32.25
N ASN A 8 8.61 17.04 -31.77
CA ASN A 8 7.92 15.89 -32.39
C ASN A 8 6.39 16.10 -32.45
N PRO A 9 5.90 16.99 -33.33
CA PRO A 9 4.46 17.26 -33.47
C PRO A 9 3.65 16.01 -33.82
N GLY A 10 2.39 15.94 -33.41
CA GLY A 10 1.52 14.77 -33.62
C GLY A 10 1.74 13.62 -32.62
N ARG A 11 2.69 13.76 -31.69
CA ARG A 11 2.96 12.78 -30.63
C ARG A 11 2.27 13.15 -29.32
N ARG A 12 2.09 12.14 -28.47
CA ARG A 12 1.55 12.30 -27.12
C ARG A 12 2.59 11.88 -26.08
N GLY A 13 2.64 12.61 -24.98
CA GLY A 13 3.47 12.31 -23.82
C GLY A 13 2.62 12.10 -22.57
N LEU A 14 2.90 11.06 -21.80
CA LEU A 14 2.27 10.81 -20.50
C LEU A 14 3.25 11.19 -19.38
N ILE A 15 2.75 11.96 -18.40
CA ILE A 15 3.42 12.19 -17.13
C ILE A 15 2.53 11.61 -16.03
N THR A 16 3.15 10.89 -15.11
CA THR A 16 2.52 10.41 -13.87
C THR A 16 3.26 11.01 -12.67
N ALA A 17 2.52 11.33 -11.62
CA ALA A 17 3.05 11.95 -10.41
C ALA A 17 2.34 11.36 -9.18
N ASN A 18 3.07 10.51 -8.46
CA ASN A 18 2.61 9.87 -7.24
C ASN A 18 3.01 10.67 -6.00
N GLY A 19 2.11 10.82 -5.02
CA GLY A 19 2.37 11.50 -3.75
C GLY A 19 2.01 10.65 -2.52
N GLY A 20 2.82 10.77 -1.46
CA GLY A 20 2.61 10.07 -0.20
C GLY A 20 2.73 8.55 -0.32
N TYR A 21 1.94 7.81 0.47
CA TYR A 21 1.85 6.35 0.43
C TYR A 21 0.86 5.88 -0.65
N LEU A 22 1.04 6.34 -1.89
CA LEU A 22 0.07 6.18 -2.98
C LEU A 22 -1.29 6.83 -2.67
N THR A 23 -1.32 7.85 -1.81
CA THR A 23 -2.57 8.50 -1.38
C THR A 23 -3.10 9.51 -2.40
N LYS A 24 -2.24 9.94 -3.35
CA LYS A 24 -2.60 10.83 -4.44
C LYS A 24 -1.87 10.44 -5.70
N HIS A 25 -2.58 10.52 -6.82
CA HIS A 25 -2.01 10.37 -8.14
C HIS A 25 -2.52 11.47 -9.06
N SER A 26 -1.60 12.21 -9.64
CA SER A 26 -1.88 13.16 -10.72
C SER A 26 -1.22 12.63 -11.99
N PHE A 27 -1.92 12.73 -13.12
CA PHE A 27 -1.33 12.41 -14.41
C PHE A 27 -1.75 13.45 -15.45
N GLY A 28 -0.98 13.54 -16.52
CA GLY A 28 -1.27 14.42 -17.65
C GLY A 28 -0.86 13.76 -18.95
N VAL A 29 -1.74 13.83 -19.95
CA VAL A 29 -1.43 13.48 -21.34
C VAL A 29 -1.31 14.78 -22.13
N TYR A 30 -0.15 15.01 -22.71
CA TYR A 30 0.22 16.25 -23.40
C TYR A 30 0.45 15.97 -24.89
N GLY A 31 0.05 16.91 -25.75
CA GLY A 31 0.27 16.88 -27.19
C GLY A 31 0.36 18.29 -27.77
N THR A 32 0.64 18.40 -29.06
CA THR A 32 0.75 19.69 -29.77
C THR A 32 -0.56 20.15 -30.39
N GLU A 33 -1.53 19.27 -30.54
CA GLU A 33 -2.83 19.57 -31.13
C GLU A 33 -3.75 20.24 -30.08
N PRO A 34 -4.31 21.42 -30.37
CA PRO A 34 -5.24 22.06 -29.45
C PRO A 34 -6.57 21.28 -29.37
N PRO A 35 -7.22 21.22 -28.19
CA PRO A 35 -8.58 20.71 -28.11
C PRO A 35 -9.58 21.70 -28.70
N SER A 36 -10.77 21.24 -29.07
CA SER A 36 -11.86 22.13 -29.52
C SER A 36 -12.42 23.00 -28.41
N GLU A 37 -12.35 22.54 -27.16
CA GLU A 37 -12.82 23.23 -25.96
C GLU A 37 -12.10 22.69 -24.71
N PHE A 38 -12.17 23.44 -23.61
CA PHE A 38 -11.77 22.94 -22.29
C PHE A 38 -12.91 22.15 -21.64
N ARG A 39 -12.60 21.04 -20.98
CA ARG A 39 -13.55 20.19 -20.26
C ARG A 39 -13.00 19.86 -18.88
N TRP A 40 -13.90 19.75 -17.90
CA TRP A 40 -13.56 19.35 -16.53
C TRP A 40 -14.70 18.54 -15.90
N GLU A 41 -14.36 17.70 -14.94
CA GLU A 41 -15.29 16.92 -14.13
C GLU A 41 -14.68 16.69 -12.74
N ASP A 42 -15.50 16.68 -11.70
CA ASP A 42 -15.10 16.24 -10.36
C ASP A 42 -15.40 14.74 -10.20
N MET A 43 -14.35 13.94 -10.13
CA MET A 43 -14.46 12.48 -9.99
C MET A 43 -14.50 12.03 -8.52
N GLN A 44 -14.33 12.93 -7.54
CA GLN A 44 -14.30 12.57 -6.12
C GLN A 44 -15.58 11.84 -5.67
N PRO A 45 -16.80 12.22 -6.08
CA PRO A 45 -18.01 11.50 -5.71
C PRO A 45 -18.07 10.06 -6.23
N ALA A 46 -17.35 9.74 -7.32
CA ALA A 46 -17.23 8.37 -7.81
C ALA A 46 -16.25 7.57 -6.96
N VAL A 47 -15.12 8.17 -6.59
CA VAL A 47 -14.11 7.56 -5.70
C VAL A 47 -14.70 7.27 -4.32
N ASP A 48 -15.46 8.20 -3.74
CA ASP A 48 -16.05 8.06 -2.40
C ASP A 48 -17.12 6.96 -2.31
N ARG A 49 -17.61 6.46 -3.45
CA ARG A 49 -18.56 5.33 -3.52
C ARG A 49 -17.89 3.97 -3.49
N GLU A 50 -16.58 3.90 -3.71
CA GLU A 50 -15.86 2.63 -3.67
C GLU A 50 -15.86 2.06 -2.24
N PRO A 51 -16.03 0.75 -2.07
CA PRO A 51 -16.07 0.13 -0.75
C PRO A 51 -14.73 0.30 -0.03
N THR A 52 -14.77 0.75 1.22
CA THR A 52 -13.63 0.80 2.12
C THR A 52 -13.59 -0.44 3.02
N GLY A 53 -12.41 -0.77 3.53
CA GLY A 53 -12.26 -1.83 4.53
C GLY A 53 -12.18 -1.25 5.94
N ASP A 54 -12.80 -1.92 6.90
CA ASP A 54 -12.77 -1.51 8.30
C ASP A 54 -11.38 -1.76 8.91
N GLY A 55 -10.84 -0.73 9.56
CA GLY A 55 -9.58 -0.79 10.31
C GLY A 55 -9.84 -0.77 11.81
N LEU A 56 -9.48 -1.86 12.49
CA LEU A 56 -9.56 -1.99 13.93
C LEU A 56 -8.26 -1.52 14.56
N VAL A 57 -8.33 -0.42 15.32
CA VAL A 57 -7.19 0.16 16.03
C VAL A 57 -6.69 -0.78 17.12
N GLU A 58 -7.62 -1.38 17.86
CA GLU A 58 -7.36 -2.37 18.90
C GLU A 58 -8.06 -3.66 18.51
N TRP A 59 -7.31 -4.76 18.44
CA TRP A 59 -7.85 -6.07 18.11
C TRP A 59 -6.97 -7.18 18.69
N GLU A 60 -7.61 -8.21 19.25
CA GLU A 60 -6.96 -9.41 19.78
C GLU A 60 -7.61 -10.65 19.13
N GLY A 61 -6.80 -11.64 18.79
CA GLY A 61 -7.32 -12.91 18.31
C GLY A 61 -6.42 -13.58 17.27
N ILE A 62 -6.97 -14.59 16.60
CA ILE A 62 -6.29 -15.31 15.52
C ILE A 62 -6.73 -14.77 14.18
N GLY A 63 -5.80 -14.15 13.48
CA GLY A 63 -6.00 -13.54 12.17
C GLY A 63 -5.16 -14.20 11.10
N THR A 64 -5.17 -13.62 9.92
CA THR A 64 -4.43 -14.09 8.74
C THR A 64 -3.54 -12.97 8.23
N VAL A 65 -2.26 -13.23 7.99
CA VAL A 65 -1.36 -12.22 7.41
C VAL A 65 -1.82 -11.90 5.98
N GLU A 66 -2.15 -10.63 5.71
CA GLU A 66 -2.50 -10.14 4.37
C GLU A 66 -1.27 -9.56 3.65
N ALA A 67 -0.45 -8.80 4.38
CA ALA A 67 0.79 -8.22 3.91
C ALA A 67 1.74 -7.96 5.08
N TRP A 68 3.04 -7.88 4.82
CA TRP A 68 4.04 -7.58 5.83
C TRP A 68 5.22 -6.81 5.27
N THR A 69 5.97 -6.18 6.17
CA THR A 69 7.30 -5.64 5.87
C THR A 69 8.23 -5.85 7.05
N THR A 70 9.49 -6.12 6.77
CA THR A 70 10.51 -6.39 7.78
C THR A 70 11.66 -5.41 7.60
N PRO A 71 11.68 -4.28 8.33
CA PRO A 71 12.84 -3.39 8.33
C PRO A 71 14.09 -4.13 8.83
N VAL A 72 15.20 -3.88 8.14
CA VAL A 72 16.53 -4.34 8.53
C VAL A 72 17.36 -3.17 9.04
N ASN A 73 18.21 -3.45 10.03
CA ASN A 73 19.15 -2.47 10.55
C ASN A 73 20.36 -2.26 9.62
N ARG A 74 21.33 -1.45 10.06
CA ARG A 74 22.54 -1.14 9.27
C ARG A 74 23.43 -2.35 8.98
N ASP A 75 23.34 -3.39 9.80
CA ASP A 75 24.07 -4.66 9.64
C ASP A 75 23.26 -5.68 8.82
N GLY A 76 22.14 -5.26 8.22
CA GLY A 76 21.25 -6.10 7.43
C GLY A 76 20.43 -7.09 8.26
N GLN A 77 20.38 -6.95 9.59
CA GLN A 77 19.62 -7.84 10.46
C GLN A 77 18.17 -7.36 10.60
N PRO A 78 17.18 -8.23 10.40
CA PRO A 78 15.78 -7.87 10.61
C PRO A 78 15.48 -7.64 12.09
N GLU A 79 14.83 -6.52 12.42
CA GLU A 79 14.61 -6.10 13.81
C GLU A 79 13.22 -6.43 14.34
N LYS A 80 12.21 -6.32 13.48
CA LYS A 80 10.80 -6.57 13.75
C LYS A 80 10.07 -6.75 12.42
N ALA A 81 8.89 -7.36 12.44
CA ALA A 81 8.03 -7.41 11.25
C ALA A 81 6.70 -6.71 11.54
N PHE A 82 6.30 -5.78 10.68
CA PHE A 82 4.98 -5.15 10.74
C PHE A 82 4.03 -5.91 9.82
N LEU A 83 2.84 -6.22 10.33
CA LEU A 83 1.83 -7.01 9.65
C LEU A 83 0.57 -6.18 9.42
N ALA A 84 -0.03 -6.33 8.23
CA ALA A 84 -1.46 -6.14 8.05
C ALA A 84 -2.14 -7.51 8.25
N VAL A 85 -3.07 -7.58 9.20
CA VAL A 85 -3.75 -8.82 9.61
C VAL A 85 -5.22 -8.73 9.27
N ARG A 86 -5.73 -9.72 8.55
CA ARG A 86 -7.16 -9.92 8.31
C ARG A 86 -7.80 -10.71 9.43
N THR A 87 -8.84 -10.12 10.00
CA THR A 87 -9.65 -10.74 11.04
C THR A 87 -10.67 -11.71 10.42
N PRO A 88 -11.24 -12.67 11.19
CA PRO A 88 -12.23 -13.61 10.66
C PRO A 88 -13.49 -12.97 10.06
N ASP A 89 -13.87 -11.78 10.52
CA ASP A 89 -14.99 -10.97 10.00
C ASP A 89 -14.61 -10.12 8.77
N GLY A 90 -13.35 -10.13 8.33
CA GLY A 90 -12.88 -9.44 7.13
C GLY A 90 -12.30 -8.05 7.36
N SER A 91 -12.38 -7.53 8.59
CA SER A 91 -11.70 -6.29 9.01
C SER A 91 -10.16 -6.42 8.96
N ARG A 92 -9.46 -5.30 9.10
CA ARG A 92 -7.98 -5.26 9.19
C ARG A 92 -7.54 -4.73 10.55
N SER A 93 -6.47 -5.28 11.07
CA SER A 93 -5.69 -4.68 12.15
C SER A 93 -4.21 -4.70 11.83
N LEU A 94 -3.43 -3.86 12.51
CA LEU A 94 -1.97 -3.85 12.40
C LEU A 94 -1.38 -4.57 13.61
N ALA A 95 -0.33 -5.35 13.37
CA ALA A 95 0.38 -6.05 14.44
C ALA A 95 1.89 -6.04 14.20
N VAL A 96 2.66 -6.34 15.24
CA VAL A 96 4.12 -6.39 15.17
C VAL A 96 4.67 -7.70 15.75
N ILE A 97 5.51 -8.38 14.99
CA ILE A 97 6.32 -9.50 15.49
C ILE A 97 7.65 -8.93 15.97
N THR A 98 8.02 -9.26 17.21
CA THR A 98 9.30 -8.86 17.82
C THR A 98 10.17 -10.05 18.25
N ASP A 99 9.62 -11.28 18.22
CA ASP A 99 10.39 -12.50 18.48
C ASP A 99 11.46 -12.70 17.38
N PRO A 100 12.77 -12.78 17.73
CA PRO A 100 13.84 -12.85 16.75
C PRO A 100 13.72 -14.01 15.76
N ALA A 101 13.29 -15.20 16.20
CA ALA A 101 13.15 -16.35 15.31
C ALA A 101 12.03 -16.13 14.28
N SER A 102 10.88 -15.62 14.74
CA SER A 102 9.74 -15.30 13.89
C SER A 102 10.04 -14.13 12.93
N VAL A 103 10.78 -13.12 13.37
CA VAL A 103 11.26 -12.01 12.53
C VAL A 103 12.21 -12.49 11.44
N GLN A 104 13.04 -13.50 11.72
CA GLN A 104 13.90 -14.11 10.69
C GLN A 104 13.09 -14.93 9.68
N ALA A 105 11.99 -15.56 10.10
CA ALA A 105 11.10 -16.28 9.19
C ALA A 105 10.47 -15.32 8.16
N THR A 106 10.08 -14.11 8.56
CA THR A 106 9.40 -13.14 7.66
C THR A 106 10.26 -12.62 6.50
N VAL A 107 11.58 -12.82 6.54
CA VAL A 107 12.48 -12.48 5.42
C VAL A 107 12.89 -13.68 4.58
N ARG A 108 12.73 -14.91 5.09
CA ARG A 108 13.12 -16.15 4.40
C ARG A 108 11.95 -16.86 3.74
N GLU A 109 10.75 -16.64 4.25
CA GLU A 109 9.54 -17.36 3.88
C GLU A 109 8.46 -16.40 3.39
N ASP A 110 7.57 -16.89 2.54
CA ASP A 110 6.34 -16.20 2.19
C ASP A 110 5.31 -16.51 3.29
N ILE A 111 5.02 -15.51 4.11
CA ILE A 111 4.07 -15.64 5.22
C ILE A 111 2.67 -15.12 4.86
N ALA A 112 2.39 -14.79 3.60
CA ALA A 112 1.04 -14.45 3.16
C ALA A 112 0.08 -15.61 3.48
N GLY A 113 -1.08 -15.30 4.07
CA GLY A 113 -2.07 -16.32 4.40
C GLY A 113 -1.78 -17.14 5.66
N VAL A 114 -0.61 -16.97 6.30
CA VAL A 114 -0.28 -17.67 7.55
C VAL A 114 -1.13 -17.13 8.70
N LYS A 115 -1.46 -18.00 9.65
CA LYS A 115 -2.19 -17.61 10.86
C LYS A 115 -1.25 -16.90 11.84
N VAL A 116 -1.77 -15.84 12.45
CA VAL A 116 -1.04 -15.07 13.46
C VAL A 116 -1.96 -14.82 14.64
N ALA A 117 -1.46 -15.02 15.86
CA ALA A 117 -2.15 -14.58 17.07
C ALA A 117 -1.69 -13.16 17.40
N VAL A 118 -2.62 -12.22 17.43
CA VAL A 118 -2.42 -10.83 17.85
C VAL A 118 -2.86 -10.69 19.31
N ALA A 119 -1.98 -10.12 20.13
CA ALA A 119 -2.21 -9.83 21.55
C ALA A 119 -2.79 -8.41 21.73
N PRO A 120 -3.38 -8.08 22.91
CA PRO A 120 -3.99 -6.77 23.17
C PRO A 120 -3.05 -5.57 22.98
N ASP A 121 -1.74 -5.76 23.13
CA ASP A 121 -0.73 -4.71 22.95
C ASP A 121 -0.25 -4.55 21.49
N GLY A 122 -0.88 -5.27 20.56
CA GLY A 122 -0.55 -5.27 19.14
C GLY A 122 0.65 -6.15 18.77
N THR A 123 1.25 -6.87 19.73
CA THR A 123 2.28 -7.87 19.40
C THR A 123 1.66 -9.11 18.76
N ALA A 124 2.43 -9.81 17.94
CA ALA A 124 1.96 -10.94 17.16
C ALA A 124 2.93 -12.13 17.19
N THR A 125 2.37 -13.33 17.13
CA THR A 125 3.14 -14.59 17.01
C THR A 125 2.58 -15.44 15.88
N LEU A 126 3.44 -15.93 14.99
CA LEU A 126 3.09 -16.86 13.92
C LEU A 126 2.55 -18.17 14.52
N ARG A 127 1.64 -18.85 13.80
CA ARG A 127 0.98 -20.08 14.22
C ARG A 127 1.19 -21.22 13.24
#